data_AF-A0A914SQV1-F1
#
_entry.id   AF-A0A914SQV1-F1
#
_cell.length_a   1.000
_cell.length_b   1.000
_cell.length_c   1.000
_cell.angle_alpha   90.00
_cell.angle_beta   90.00
_cell.angle_gamma   90.00
#
_symmetry.space_group_name_H-M   'P 1'
#
loop_
_entity.id
_entity.type
_entity.pdbx_description
1 polymer ?
#
loop_
_entity_poly.entity_id
_entity_poly.type
_entity_poly.pdbx_seq_one_letter_code
_entity_poly.pdbx_strand_id
1 'polypeptide(L)'
;MLNKNSPNKELTNLWNQCIPKIETILNRIQPIPALVHGDLWSGNVATDENGNPVIFDPACFYGHSEFDFGIAKMFGGFTKAFYDSYHKIIPKSDGFEERLIIYELFHHLNHWNHFGSGYASGTLNLMKQIIKFE
;
A
#
# COMPACT_ATOMS: atom_id res chain seq x y z
N MET A 1 -16.29 4.97 -6.29
CA MET A 1 -16.74 6.28 -6.80
C MET A 1 -16.59 7.34 -5.72
N LEU A 2 -15.47 8.09 -5.77
CA LEU A 2 -15.28 9.30 -4.96
C LEU A 2 -16.31 10.35 -5.40
N ASN A 3 -17.30 10.60 -4.54
CA ASN A 3 -18.37 11.62 -4.56
C ASN A 3 -18.80 12.18 -5.94
N LYS A 4 -19.96 11.73 -6.45
CA LYS A 4 -20.57 12.20 -7.72
C LYS A 4 -21.05 13.66 -7.73
N ASN A 5 -20.98 14.39 -6.60
CA ASN A 5 -21.67 15.69 -6.47
C ASN A 5 -20.75 16.93 -6.49
N SER A 6 -19.43 16.77 -6.54
CA SER A 6 -18.45 17.76 -7.02
C SER A 6 -17.07 17.11 -6.92
N PRO A 7 -16.24 17.10 -7.97
CA PRO A 7 -14.88 16.60 -7.84
C PRO A 7 -14.16 17.43 -6.78
N ASN A 8 -13.63 16.78 -5.75
CA ASN A 8 -12.75 17.46 -4.80
C ASN A 8 -11.57 18.04 -5.58
N LYS A 9 -11.54 19.37 -5.74
CA LYS A 9 -10.54 20.08 -6.55
C LYS A 9 -9.12 19.82 -6.07
N GLU A 10 -8.92 19.71 -4.75
CA GLU A 10 -7.62 19.39 -4.17
C GLU A 10 -7.21 17.96 -4.55
N LEU A 11 -8.10 16.98 -4.40
CA LEU A 11 -7.84 15.59 -4.77
C LEU A 11 -7.45 15.47 -6.25
N THR A 12 -8.21 16.13 -7.13
CA THR A 12 -7.97 16.09 -8.57
C THR A 12 -6.63 16.73 -8.94
N ASN A 13 -6.31 17.88 -8.32
CA ASN A 13 -5.04 18.57 -8.55
C ASN A 13 -3.84 17.73 -8.05
N LEU A 14 -3.94 17.16 -6.85
CA LEU A 14 -2.89 16.29 -6.31
C LEU A 14 -2.73 15.03 -7.15
N TRP A 15 -3.83 14.43 -7.63
CA TRP A 15 -3.78 13.21 -8.43
C TRP A 15 -3.01 13.44 -9.74
N ASN A 16 -3.30 14.54 -10.44
CA ASN A 16 -2.60 14.91 -11.67
C ASN A 16 -1.08 15.11 -11.45
N GLN A 17 -0.66 15.56 -10.27
CA GLN A 17 0.75 15.69 -9.92
C GLN A 17 1.37 14.36 -9.47
N CYS A 18 0.59 13.48 -8.84
CA CYS A 18 1.07 12.17 -8.37
C CYS A 18 1.35 11.21 -9.53
N ILE A 19 0.50 11.15 -10.56
CA ILE A 19 0.62 10.20 -11.69
C ILE A 19 2.06 10.14 -12.24
N PRO A 20 2.67 11.24 -12.72
CA PRO A 20 4.01 11.16 -13.32
C PRO A 20 5.09 10.70 -12.32
N LYS A 21 4.93 11.03 -11.03
CA LYS A 21 5.85 10.58 -9.97
C LYS A 21 5.70 9.08 -9.69
N ILE A 22 4.45 8.61 -9.59
CA ILE A 22 4.13 7.19 -9.41
C ILE A 22 4.68 6.38 -10.58
N GLU A 23 4.42 6.79 -11.81
CA GLU A 23 4.93 6.10 -13.01
C GLU A 23 6.45 6.07 -13.02
N THR A 24 7.11 7.19 -12.73
CA THR A 24 8.57 7.25 -12.66
C THR A 24 9.12 6.26 -11.64
N ILE A 25 8.57 6.21 -10.44
CA ILE A 25 9.07 5.36 -9.34
C ILE A 25 8.80 3.88 -9.60
N LEU A 26 7.61 3.54 -10.09
CA LEU A 26 7.26 2.15 -10.39
C LEU A 26 8.04 1.60 -11.59
N ASN A 27 8.40 2.46 -12.57
CA ASN A 27 9.20 2.05 -13.73
C ASN A 27 10.71 1.97 -13.46
N ARG A 28 11.20 2.39 -12.28
CA ARG A 28 12.63 2.23 -11.90
C ARG A 28 13.04 0.77 -11.68
N ILE A 29 12.07 -0.11 -11.50
CA ILE A 29 12.30 -1.53 -11.25
C ILE A 29 11.40 -2.36 -12.15
N GLN A 30 11.93 -3.47 -12.66
CA GLN A 30 11.13 -4.52 -13.27
C GLN A 30 10.83 -5.56 -12.17
N PRO A 31 9.64 -5.55 -11.55
CA PRO A 31 9.36 -6.48 -10.46
C PRO A 31 9.30 -7.91 -11.00
N ILE A 32 9.85 -8.86 -10.22
CA ILE A 32 9.56 -10.27 -10.42
C ILE A 32 8.12 -10.50 -9.94
N PRO A 33 7.20 -11.00 -10.79
CA PRO A 33 5.82 -11.23 -10.38
C PRO A 33 5.76 -12.23 -9.22
N ALA A 34 5.21 -11.79 -8.10
CA ALA A 34 4.96 -12.61 -6.92
C ALA A 34 3.45 -12.73 -6.71
N LEU A 35 3.00 -13.90 -6.24
CA LEU A 35 1.63 -14.03 -5.74
C LEU A 35 1.54 -13.21 -4.44
N VAL A 36 0.79 -12.11 -4.48
CA VAL A 36 0.53 -11.26 -3.31
C VAL A 36 -0.82 -11.61 -2.70
N HIS A 37 -0.94 -11.44 -1.38
CA HIS A 37 -2.20 -11.64 -0.68
C HIS A 37 -3.22 -10.56 -1.06
N GLY A 38 -2.76 -9.32 -1.25
CA GLY A 38 -3.56 -8.19 -1.72
C GLY A 38 -4.32 -7.43 -0.64
N ASP A 39 -4.50 -8.02 0.55
CA ASP A 39 -5.14 -7.39 1.71
C ASP A 39 -4.48 -7.84 3.04
N LEU A 40 -3.14 -7.88 3.10
CA LEU A 40 -2.40 -8.47 4.24
C LEU A 40 -2.23 -7.48 5.41
N TRP A 41 -3.24 -7.37 6.27
CA TRP A 41 -3.19 -6.55 7.49
C TRP A 41 -3.43 -7.39 8.76
N SER A 42 -3.26 -6.78 9.93
CA SER A 42 -3.35 -7.46 11.23
C SER A 42 -4.68 -8.18 11.50
N GLY A 43 -5.78 -7.73 10.86
CA GLY A 43 -7.08 -8.39 10.92
C GLY A 43 -7.19 -9.66 10.08
N ASN A 44 -6.32 -9.84 9.09
CA ASN A 44 -6.34 -10.95 8.11
C ASN A 44 -5.27 -12.02 8.39
N VAL A 45 -4.70 -12.02 9.60
CA VAL A 45 -3.71 -13.00 10.03
C VAL A 45 -4.07 -13.60 11.38
N ALA A 46 -3.73 -14.87 11.56
CA ALA A 46 -3.88 -15.59 12.82
C ALA A 46 -2.74 -16.60 12.98
N THR A 47 -2.78 -17.34 14.08
CA THR A 47 -1.91 -18.49 14.33
C THR A 47 -2.79 -19.70 14.63
N ASP A 48 -2.44 -20.86 14.06
CA ASP A 48 -3.12 -22.11 14.38
C ASP A 48 -2.73 -22.62 15.77
N GLU A 49 -3.30 -23.76 16.18
CA GLU A 49 -3.02 -24.41 17.46
C GLU A 49 -1.55 -24.84 17.66
N ASN A 50 -0.79 -24.95 16.57
CA ASN A 50 0.63 -25.31 16.56
C ASN A 50 1.55 -24.08 16.47
N GLY A 51 0.99 -22.88 16.41
CA GLY A 51 1.74 -21.63 16.25
C GLY A 51 2.20 -21.36 14.80
N ASN A 52 1.66 -22.05 13.80
CA ASN A 52 1.91 -21.72 12.40
C ASN A 52 1.06 -20.53 11.95
N PRO A 53 1.60 -19.64 11.11
CA PRO A 53 0.85 -18.51 10.59
C PRO A 53 -0.27 -18.97 9.66
N VAL A 54 -1.44 -18.37 9.82
CA VAL A 54 -2.62 -18.53 8.96
C VAL A 54 -2.99 -17.16 8.41
N ILE A 55 -3.28 -17.07 7.12
CA ILE A 55 -3.73 -15.84 6.44
C ILE A 55 -5.07 -16.11 5.77
N PHE A 56 -5.96 -15.11 5.74
CA PHE A 56 -7.33 -15.24 5.24
C PHE A 56 -7.85 -13.95 4.60
N ASP A 57 -8.99 -14.05 3.93
CA ASP A 57 -9.66 -12.97 3.18
C ASP A 57 -8.76 -12.29 2.13
N PRO A 58 -8.21 -13.06 1.16
CA PRO A 58 -7.30 -12.52 0.16
C PRO A 58 -8.00 -11.71 -0.93
N ALA A 59 -7.24 -10.78 -1.50
CA ALA A 59 -7.50 -10.12 -2.77
C ALA A 59 -6.36 -10.44 -3.77
N CYS A 60 -6.06 -11.73 -3.94
CA CYS A 60 -4.86 -12.21 -4.61
C CYS A 60 -4.70 -11.75 -6.07
N PHE A 61 -3.47 -11.41 -6.44
CA PHE A 61 -3.03 -11.25 -7.82
C PHE A 61 -1.52 -11.47 -7.95
N TYR A 62 -1.00 -11.52 -9.18
CA TYR A 62 0.44 -11.49 -9.41
C TYR A 62 0.90 -10.03 -9.55
N GLY A 63 1.74 -9.59 -8.62
CA GLY A 63 2.20 -8.20 -8.53
C GLY A 63 3.62 -8.09 -8.00
N HIS A 64 4.01 -6.87 -7.64
CA HIS A 64 5.27 -6.65 -6.94
C HIS A 64 5.14 -7.12 -5.49
N SER A 65 6.10 -7.89 -4.98
CA SER A 65 6.04 -8.46 -3.63
C SER A 65 5.97 -7.40 -2.51
N GLU A 66 6.44 -6.19 -2.78
CA GLU A 66 6.34 -5.04 -1.86
C GLU A 66 4.90 -4.53 -1.69
N PHE A 67 3.95 -4.92 -2.56
CA PHE A 67 2.55 -4.47 -2.52
C PHE A 67 1.87 -4.80 -1.19
N ASP A 68 2.06 -6.01 -0.66
CA ASP A 68 1.45 -6.44 0.60
C ASP A 68 1.88 -5.57 1.79
N PHE A 69 3.04 -4.91 1.71
CA PHE A 69 3.46 -3.99 2.76
C PHE A 69 2.64 -2.70 2.82
N GLY A 70 1.97 -2.32 1.73
CA GLY A 70 1.16 -1.10 1.66
C GLY A 70 0.05 -1.08 2.71
N ILE A 71 -0.68 -2.19 2.86
CA ILE A 71 -1.70 -2.32 3.91
C ILE A 71 -1.15 -2.88 5.22
N ALA A 72 -0.05 -3.64 5.19
CA ALA A 72 0.52 -4.27 6.37
C ALA A 72 0.96 -3.29 7.47
N LYS A 73 1.15 -2.01 7.14
CA LYS A 73 1.45 -0.95 8.12
C LYS A 73 0.20 -0.24 8.65
N MET A 74 -0.94 -0.40 7.96
CA MET A 74 -2.21 0.14 8.43
C MET A 74 -2.70 -0.64 9.66
N PHE A 75 -3.49 0.02 10.51
CA PHE A 75 -4.18 -0.62 11.66
C PHE A 75 -3.23 -1.27 12.69
N GLY A 76 -2.17 -0.55 13.06
CA GLY A 76 -1.20 -0.97 14.09
C GLY A 76 -0.03 -1.77 13.54
N GLY A 77 -0.17 -2.33 12.33
CA GLY A 77 0.86 -3.01 11.57
C GLY A 77 1.48 -4.24 12.22
N PHE A 78 2.48 -4.82 11.55
CA PHE A 78 3.23 -5.95 12.09
C PHE A 78 4.46 -5.52 12.89
N THR A 79 5.00 -6.43 13.70
CA THR A 79 6.20 -6.15 14.50
C THR A 79 7.44 -6.02 13.60
N LYS A 80 8.49 -5.35 14.10
CA LYS A 80 9.79 -5.25 13.41
C LYS A 80 10.34 -6.61 13.00
N ALA A 81 10.12 -7.65 13.82
CA ALA A 81 10.59 -9.00 13.55
C ALA A 81 10.01 -9.60 12.25
N PHE A 82 8.77 -9.26 11.88
CA PHE A 82 8.16 -9.67 10.62
C PHE A 82 8.93 -9.10 9.42
N TYR A 83 9.11 -7.77 9.40
CA TYR A 83 9.80 -7.08 8.30
C TYR A 83 11.28 -7.49 8.21
N ASP A 84 11.98 -7.60 9.35
CA ASP A 84 13.37 -8.05 9.39
C ASP A 84 13.52 -9.48 8.84
N SER A 85 12.58 -10.37 9.17
CA SER A 85 12.61 -11.75 8.70
C SER A 85 12.32 -11.86 7.21
N TYR A 86 11.36 -11.08 6.70
CA TYR A 86 11.09 -10.98 5.27
C TYR A 86 12.32 -10.48 4.51
N HIS A 87 12.94 -9.39 4.98
CA HIS A 87 14.06 -8.77 4.26
C HIS A 87 15.38 -9.53 4.33
N LYS A 88 15.48 -10.54 5.20
CA LYS A 88 16.57 -11.54 5.13
C LYS A 88 16.43 -12.46 3.91
N ILE A 89 15.21 -12.68 3.43
CA ILE A 89 14.92 -13.56 2.28
C ILE A 89 14.81 -12.74 1.00
N ILE A 90 14.08 -11.62 1.05
CA ILE A 90 13.88 -10.70 -0.07
C ILE A 90 14.39 -9.31 0.35
N PRO A 91 15.66 -8.98 0.06
CA PRO A 91 16.23 -7.69 0.41
C PRO A 91 15.43 -6.53 -0.17
N LYS A 92 15.40 -5.40 0.56
CA LYS A 92 14.83 -4.15 0.02
C LYS A 92 15.60 -3.76 -1.24
N SER A 93 14.87 -3.44 -2.29
CA SER A 93 15.44 -2.84 -3.49
C SER A 93 15.47 -1.31 -3.37
N ASP A 94 16.34 -0.66 -4.14
CA ASP A 94 16.40 0.80 -4.18
C ASP A 94 15.03 1.39 -4.52
N GLY A 95 14.62 2.46 -3.81
CA GLY A 95 13.30 3.06 -3.96
C GLY A 95 12.17 2.37 -3.18
N PHE A 96 12.49 1.43 -2.28
CA PHE A 96 11.49 0.68 -1.49
C PHE A 96 10.58 1.60 -0.69
N GLU A 97 11.13 2.61 -0.01
CA GLU A 97 10.34 3.47 0.89
C GLU A 97 9.37 4.36 0.08
N GLU A 98 9.76 4.84 -1.11
CA GLU A 98 8.88 5.58 -2.00
C GLU A 98 7.76 4.69 -2.55
N ARG A 99 8.08 3.47 -3.01
CA ARG A 99 7.08 2.52 -3.50
C ARG A 99 6.11 2.11 -2.42
N LEU A 100 6.57 1.97 -1.18
CA LEU A 100 5.71 1.63 -0.06
C LEU A 100 4.63 2.68 0.18
N ILE A 101 4.99 3.97 0.11
CA ILE A 101 4.03 5.08 0.20
C ILE A 101 3.01 5.05 -0.95
N ILE A 102 3.43 4.65 -2.15
CA ILE A 102 2.54 4.49 -3.31
C ILE A 102 1.57 3.32 -3.09
N TYR A 103 2.03 2.18 -2.59
CA TYR A 103 1.16 1.03 -2.28
C TYR A 103 0.20 1.35 -1.13
N GLU A 104 0.64 2.07 -0.10
CA GLU A 104 -0.23 2.56 0.97
C GLU A 104 -1.32 3.52 0.44
N LEU A 105 -0.98 4.40 -0.51
CA LEU A 105 -1.95 5.29 -1.16
C LEU A 105 -3.09 4.51 -1.82
N PHE A 106 -2.81 3.38 -2.47
CA PHE A 106 -3.86 2.53 -3.05
C PHE A 106 -4.87 2.08 -1.98
N HIS A 107 -4.40 1.57 -0.85
CA HIS A 107 -5.27 1.10 0.23
C HIS A 107 -6.04 2.25 0.90
N HIS A 108 -5.42 3.42 1.05
CA HIS A 108 -6.09 4.63 1.55
C HIS A 108 -7.21 5.12 0.63
N LEU A 109 -6.97 5.15 -0.69
CA LEU A 109 -7.99 5.46 -1.69
C LEU A 109 -9.14 4.44 -1.66
N ASN A 110 -8.80 3.15 -1.56
CA ASN A 110 -9.78 2.08 -1.45
C ASN A 110 -10.63 2.22 -0.17
N HIS A 111 -10.00 2.47 0.98
CA HIS A 111 -10.70 2.67 2.25
C HIS A 111 -11.55 3.94 2.24
N TRP A 112 -11.08 5.04 1.65
CA TRP A 112 -11.92 6.21 1.46
C TRP A 112 -13.15 5.87 0.62
N ASN A 113 -12.98 5.11 -0.45
CA ASN A 113 -14.07 4.68 -1.30
C ASN A 113 -15.12 3.82 -0.56
N HIS A 114 -14.69 2.90 0.33
CA HIS A 114 -15.59 1.98 1.04
C HIS A 114 -16.16 2.55 2.34
N PHE A 115 -15.37 3.29 3.11
CA PHE A 115 -15.68 3.67 4.49
C PHE A 115 -15.83 5.19 4.68
N GLY A 116 -15.61 5.98 3.63
CA GLY A 116 -15.90 7.42 3.62
C GLY A 116 -14.76 8.30 4.12
N SER A 117 -15.12 9.54 4.48
CA SER A 117 -14.19 10.67 4.62
C SER A 117 -13.16 10.55 5.74
N GLY A 118 -13.28 9.58 6.66
CA GLY A 118 -12.28 9.32 7.69
C GLY A 118 -10.88 9.04 7.12
N TYR A 119 -10.79 8.55 5.89
CA TYR A 119 -9.53 8.25 5.21
C TYR A 119 -9.03 9.38 4.30
N ALA A 120 -9.80 10.47 4.15
CA ALA A 120 -9.48 11.56 3.22
C ALA A 120 -8.19 12.28 3.59
N SER A 121 -8.01 12.65 4.87
CA SER A 121 -6.82 13.36 5.33
C SER A 121 -5.53 12.53 5.14
N GLY A 122 -5.56 11.25 5.51
CA GLY A 122 -4.45 10.31 5.30
C GLY A 122 -4.11 10.16 3.81
N THR A 123 -5.13 10.00 2.96
CA THR A 123 -4.96 9.93 1.50
C THR A 123 -4.26 11.19 0.96
N LEU A 124 -4.78 12.37 1.28
CA LEU A 124 -4.22 13.64 0.81
C LEU A 124 -2.80 13.86 1.32
N ASN A 125 -2.47 13.41 2.54
CA ASN A 125 -1.12 13.49 3.10
C ASN A 125 -0.13 12.58 2.35
N LEU A 126 -0.52 11.35 2.00
CA LEU A 126 0.31 10.45 1.18
C LEU A 126 0.55 11.06 -0.21
N MET A 127 -0.48 11.60 -0.85
CA MET A 127 -0.34 12.30 -2.13
C MET A 127 0.63 13.49 -2.04
N LYS A 128 0.54 14.30 -0.98
CA LYS A 128 1.47 15.42 -0.72
C LYS A 128 2.91 14.99 -0.47
N GLN A 129 3.14 13.74 -0.04
CA GLN A 129 4.49 13.16 0.05
C GLN A 129 4.98 12.73 -1.33
N ILE A 130 4.13 12.03 -2.09
CA ILE A 130 4.49 11.51 -3.42
C ILE A 130 4.92 12.62 -4.38
N ILE A 131 4.25 13.77 -4.37
CA ILE A 131 4.64 14.91 -5.23
C ILE A 131 6.03 15.49 -4.91
N LYS A 132 6.59 15.19 -3.73
CA LYS A 132 7.91 15.64 -3.30
C LYS A 132 9.03 14.65 -3.63
N PHE A 133 8.70 13.44 -4.06
CA PHE A 133 9.72 12.48 -4.50
C PHE A 133 10.46 13.03 -5.71
N GLU A 134 11.76 12.77 -5.78
CA GLU A 134 12.63 13.20 -6.88
C GLU A 134 12.42 12.32 -8.11
#